data_AF-Q670Q0-F1
#
_entry.id   AF-Q670Q0-F1
#
_cell.length_a   1.000
_cell.length_b   1.000
_cell.length_c   1.000
_cell.angle_alpha   90.00
_cell.angle_beta   90.00
_cell.angle_gamma   90.00
#
_symmetry.space_group_name_H-M   'P 1'
#
loop_
_entity.id
_entity.type
_entity.pdbx_description
1 polymer ?
#
loop_
_entity_poly.entity_id
_entity_poly.type
_entity_poly.pdbx_seq_one_letter_code
_entity_poly.pdbx_strand_id
1 'polypeptide(L)'
;LLVILRPGPYICAEWDMGGLPAWLLLKESIILRSSDPDYLAAVDKWLGVLLPKMKPLLYQNGGPIITMQVENEYGSYFTCDYDYLRFLQKLFHHHLGNDVLLFTTDGANEKFLQCGALQGLYATVDFGPGANITAAFQIQRKSE
;
A
#
# COMPACT_ATOMS: atom_id res chain seq x y z
N LEU A 1 -15.62 11.65 -12.93
CA LEU A 1 -14.18 11.30 -12.87
C LEU A 1 -14.06 9.96 -12.15
N LEU A 2 -13.10 9.13 -12.54
CA LEU A 2 -12.76 7.89 -11.82
C LEU A 2 -11.74 8.20 -10.72
N VAL A 3 -11.56 7.27 -9.78
CA VAL A 3 -10.68 7.42 -8.61
C VAL A 3 -9.73 6.22 -8.50
N ILE A 4 -8.43 6.52 -8.39
CA ILE A 4 -7.40 5.60 -7.90
C ILE A 4 -7.16 5.96 -6.45
N LEU A 5 -7.55 5.08 -5.52
CA LEU A 5 -7.50 5.39 -4.09
C LEU A 5 -6.21 4.86 -3.46
N ARG A 6 -5.52 5.68 -2.67
CA ARG A 6 -4.31 5.30 -1.93
C ARG A 6 -4.53 5.49 -0.42
N PRO A 7 -5.20 4.53 0.26
CA PRO A 7 -5.62 4.68 1.65
C PRO A 7 -4.51 4.45 2.70
N GLY A 8 -3.29 4.07 2.29
CA GLY A 8 -2.17 3.81 3.19
C GLY A 8 -2.15 2.38 3.75
N PRO A 9 -1.80 2.17 5.04
CA PRO A 9 -1.94 3.14 6.15
C PRO A 9 -0.83 4.19 6.27
N TYR A 10 0.35 3.93 5.71
CA TYR A 10 1.40 4.93 5.48
C TYR A 10 1.28 5.49 4.06
N ILE A 11 1.43 6.81 3.91
CA ILE A 11 1.22 7.50 2.61
C ILE A 11 2.41 8.35 2.15
N CYS A 12 3.47 8.49 2.95
CA CYS A 12 4.59 9.39 2.65
C CYS A 12 4.09 10.84 2.41
N ALA A 13 4.15 11.30 1.15
CA ALA A 13 3.47 12.50 0.63
C ALA A 13 3.86 13.82 1.27
N GLU A 14 5.09 13.91 1.82
CA GLU A 14 5.58 15.10 2.54
C GLU A 14 4.59 15.58 3.62
N TRP A 15 3.82 14.62 4.17
CA TRP A 15 2.82 14.85 5.20
C TRP A 15 3.36 14.40 6.55
N ASP A 16 2.86 15.03 7.62
CA ASP A 16 3.32 14.74 8.98
C ASP A 16 3.30 13.23 9.27
N MET A 17 4.46 12.72 9.67
CA MET A 17 4.74 11.30 9.94
C MET A 17 4.25 10.33 8.84
N GLY A 18 4.20 10.78 7.58
CA GLY A 18 3.68 10.01 6.46
C GLY A 18 2.22 9.57 6.64
N GLY A 19 1.42 10.36 7.35
CA GLY A 19 0.02 10.09 7.69
C GLY A 19 -0.19 9.18 8.90
N LEU A 20 0.88 8.63 9.48
CA LEU A 20 0.76 7.79 10.67
C LEU A 20 0.45 8.65 11.90
N PRO A 21 -0.51 8.24 12.76
CA PRO A 21 -0.81 9.01 13.96
C PRO A 21 0.33 8.99 14.98
N ALA A 22 0.73 10.17 15.49
CA ALA A 22 1.81 10.30 16.46
C ALA A 22 1.61 9.50 17.76
N TRP A 23 0.36 9.20 18.15
CA TRP A 23 0.08 8.39 19.34
C TRP A 23 0.58 6.94 19.24
N LEU A 24 0.92 6.45 18.04
CA LEU A 24 1.60 5.17 17.87
C LEU A 24 2.95 5.13 18.61
N LEU A 25 3.62 6.29 18.73
CA LEU A 25 4.92 6.44 19.39
C LEU A 25 4.83 6.40 20.92
N LEU A 26 3.64 6.32 21.50
CA LEU A 26 3.49 6.08 22.95
C LEU A 26 4.07 4.72 23.35
N LYS A 27 4.14 3.75 22.43
CA LYS A 27 4.97 2.56 22.56
C LYS A 27 6.36 2.88 22.01
N GLU A 28 7.32 3.14 22.89
CA GLU A 28 8.68 3.54 22.51
C GLU A 28 9.41 2.51 21.62
N SER A 29 9.08 1.22 21.77
CA SER A 29 9.67 0.12 21.02
C SER A 29 8.90 -0.27 19.75
N ILE A 30 7.90 0.51 19.34
CA ILE A 30 7.08 0.17 18.18
C ILE A 30 7.92 0.16 16.90
N ILE A 31 7.77 -0.89 16.09
CA ILE A 31 8.34 -0.93 14.74
C ILE A 31 7.21 -0.60 13.77
N LEU A 32 7.18 0.65 13.28
CA LEU A 32 6.19 1.10 12.29
C LEU A 32 6.35 0.33 10.97
N ARG A 33 5.26 0.24 10.21
CA ARG A 33 5.22 -0.41 8.88
C ARG A 33 5.83 -1.83 8.91
N SER A 34 5.50 -2.59 9.94
CA SER A 34 5.99 -3.96 10.14
C SER A 34 4.89 -4.82 10.75
N SER A 35 5.19 -6.10 11.00
CA SER A 35 4.32 -7.02 11.71
C SER A 35 4.35 -6.87 13.24
N ASP A 36 4.84 -5.74 13.76
CA ASP A 36 4.68 -5.38 15.18
C ASP A 36 3.20 -5.50 15.58
N PRO A 37 2.84 -6.33 16.57
CA PRO A 37 1.45 -6.59 16.92
C PRO A 37 0.64 -5.34 17.30
N ASP A 38 1.26 -4.37 17.96
CA ASP A 38 0.58 -3.13 18.36
C ASP A 38 0.36 -2.20 17.17
N TYR A 39 1.31 -2.18 16.22
CA TYR A 39 1.13 -1.48 14.95
C TYR A 39 0.02 -2.12 14.12
N LEU A 40 0.03 -3.45 13.96
CA LEU A 40 -1.00 -4.17 13.22
C LEU A 40 -2.39 -3.99 13.85
N ALA A 41 -2.51 -4.02 15.18
CA ALA A 41 -3.79 -3.80 15.86
C ALA A 41 -4.34 -2.38 15.61
N ALA A 42 -3.46 -1.38 15.61
CA ALA A 42 -3.84 -0.01 15.27
C ALA A 42 -4.31 0.12 13.81
N VAL A 43 -3.57 -0.49 12.87
CA VAL A 43 -3.90 -0.52 11.44
C VAL A 43 -5.22 -1.25 11.20
N ASP A 44 -5.43 -2.40 11.83
CA ASP A 44 -6.67 -3.18 11.75
C ASP A 44 -7.88 -2.35 12.15
N LYS A 45 -7.79 -1.68 13.31
CA LYS A 45 -8.86 -0.82 13.82
C LYS A 45 -9.15 0.35 12.89
N TRP A 46 -8.12 0.97 12.32
CA TRP A 46 -8.28 2.09 11.38
C TRP A 46 -8.93 1.65 10.07
N LEU A 47 -8.37 0.62 9.43
CA LEU A 47 -8.87 0.13 8.15
C LEU A 47 -10.24 -0.55 8.27
N GLY A 48 -10.53 -1.18 9.42
CA GLY A 48 -11.85 -1.69 9.77
C GLY A 48 -12.92 -0.60 9.87
N VAL A 49 -12.55 0.67 10.06
CA VAL A 49 -13.48 1.81 9.99
C VAL A 49 -13.53 2.42 8.59
N LEU A 50 -12.39 2.54 7.93
CA LEU A 50 -12.26 3.19 6.62
C LEU A 50 -12.80 2.34 5.48
N LEU A 51 -12.33 1.10 5.33
CA LEU A 51 -12.61 0.26 4.17
C LEU A 51 -14.10 -0.08 4.00
N PRO A 52 -14.91 -0.32 5.05
CA PRO A 52 -16.36 -0.46 4.89
C PRO A 52 -17.05 0.78 4.29
N LYS A 53 -16.53 1.98 4.54
CA LYS A 53 -17.04 3.22 3.92
C LYS A 53 -16.62 3.34 2.46
N MET A 54 -15.46 2.77 2.10
CA MET A 54 -14.98 2.76 0.72
C MET A 54 -15.68 1.68 -0.12
N LYS A 55 -16.13 0.57 0.48
CA LYS A 55 -16.80 -0.53 -0.22
C LYS A 55 -17.94 -0.09 -1.16
N PRO A 56 -18.95 0.71 -0.74
CA PRO A 56 -20.01 1.14 -1.66
C PRO A 56 -19.52 2.09 -2.76
N LEU A 57 -18.32 2.66 -2.63
CA LEU A 57 -17.71 3.55 -3.61
C LEU A 57 -16.83 2.81 -4.64
N LEU A 58 -16.68 1.49 -4.51
CA LEU A 58 -15.98 0.65 -5.49
C LEU A 58 -16.75 0.63 -6.83
N TYR A 59 -16.01 0.55 -7.93
CA TYR A 59 -16.57 0.60 -9.28
C TYR A 59 -17.58 -0.51 -9.54
N GLN A 60 -17.29 -1.74 -9.11
CA GLN A 60 -18.22 -2.87 -9.20
C GLN A 60 -19.50 -2.69 -8.35
N ASN A 61 -19.48 -1.77 -7.37
CA ASN A 61 -20.62 -1.41 -6.53
C ASN A 61 -21.31 -0.11 -7.00
N GLY A 62 -20.96 0.41 -8.18
CA GLY A 62 -21.55 1.62 -8.78
C GLY A 62 -20.86 2.93 -8.40
N GLY A 63 -19.74 2.89 -7.69
CA GLY A 63 -18.96 4.08 -7.33
C GLY A 63 -17.79 4.40 -8.29
N PRO A 64 -16.95 5.39 -7.96
CA PRO A 64 -15.88 5.83 -8.86
C PRO A 64 -14.53 5.12 -8.65
N ILE A 65 -14.33 4.33 -7.59
CA ILE A 65 -13.02 3.76 -7.23
C ILE A 65 -12.73 2.53 -8.09
N ILE A 66 -11.75 2.63 -8.99
CA ILE A 66 -11.37 1.57 -9.93
C ILE A 66 -10.21 0.70 -9.43
N THR A 67 -9.30 1.25 -8.64
CA THR A 67 -8.16 0.53 -8.08
C THR A 67 -7.81 1.08 -6.69
N MET A 68 -7.15 0.26 -5.87
CA MET A 68 -6.69 0.67 -4.53
C MET A 68 -5.24 0.26 -4.28
N GLN A 69 -4.41 1.23 -3.91
CA GLN A 69 -3.02 0.96 -3.54
C GLN A 69 -2.96 0.36 -2.13
N VAL A 70 -2.15 -0.66 -1.93
CA VAL A 70 -1.82 -1.22 -0.63
C VAL A 70 -0.45 -0.70 -0.23
N GLU A 71 -0.34 -0.05 0.93
CA GLU A 71 0.91 0.60 1.36
C GLU A 71 1.37 1.71 0.39
N ASN A 72 2.60 2.20 0.54
CA ASN A 72 3.25 3.16 -0.33
C ASN A 72 4.78 2.97 -0.30
N GLU A 73 5.37 2.57 -1.43
CA GLU A 73 6.81 2.40 -1.61
C GLU A 73 7.45 1.61 -0.47
N TYR A 74 6.86 0.45 -0.16
CA TYR A 74 7.35 -0.38 0.93
C TYR A 74 8.76 -0.92 0.66
N GLY A 75 9.11 -1.04 -0.62
CA GLY A 75 10.45 -1.32 -1.11
C GLY A 75 11.53 -0.35 -0.65
N SER A 76 11.15 0.89 -0.36
CA SER A 76 12.05 1.94 0.14
C SER A 76 12.21 1.91 1.66
N TYR A 77 11.54 0.98 2.36
CA TYR A 77 11.57 0.86 3.81
C TYR A 77 12.39 -0.34 4.29
N PHE A 78 13.11 -0.18 5.39
CA PHE A 78 14.17 -1.11 5.79
C PHE A 78 13.68 -2.45 6.34
N THR A 79 12.42 -2.54 6.79
CA THR A 79 11.92 -3.74 7.48
C THR A 79 11.74 -4.93 6.53
N CYS A 80 11.41 -4.69 5.26
CA CYS A 80 11.18 -5.73 4.26
C CYS A 80 10.29 -6.89 4.78
N ASP A 81 9.23 -6.54 5.50
CA ASP A 81 8.37 -7.49 6.20
C ASP A 81 7.17 -7.86 5.33
N TYR A 82 7.23 -9.04 4.71
CA TYR A 82 6.13 -9.52 3.87
C TYR A 82 4.92 -10.03 4.67
N ASP A 83 5.06 -10.35 5.96
CA ASP A 83 3.90 -10.71 6.78
C ASP A 83 3.00 -9.49 7.00
N TYR A 84 3.58 -8.30 7.10
CA TYR A 84 2.85 -7.04 7.13
C TYR A 84 2.09 -6.79 5.82
N LEU A 85 2.75 -6.95 4.66
CA LEU A 85 2.06 -6.77 3.37
C LEU A 85 0.94 -7.81 3.17
N ARG A 86 1.17 -9.07 3.53
CA ARG A 86 0.14 -10.13 3.49
C ARG A 86 -1.02 -9.82 4.43
N PHE A 87 -0.75 -9.29 5.61
CA PHE A 87 -1.77 -8.84 6.55
C PHE A 87 -2.64 -7.74 5.91
N LEU A 88 -2.04 -6.72 5.30
CA LEU A 88 -2.77 -5.67 4.62
C LEU A 88 -3.61 -6.21 3.46
N GLN A 89 -3.03 -7.03 2.58
CA GLN A 89 -3.76 -7.66 1.46
C GLN A 89 -4.99 -8.42 1.96
N LYS A 90 -4.84 -9.23 3.01
CA LYS A 90 -5.94 -9.99 3.61
C LYS A 90 -7.02 -9.06 4.18
N LEU A 91 -6.63 -7.99 4.85
CA LEU A 91 -7.56 -7.03 5.45
C LEU A 91 -8.34 -6.25 4.38
N PHE A 92 -7.67 -5.86 3.29
CA PHE A 92 -8.33 -5.23 2.15
C PHE A 92 -9.35 -6.16 1.51
N HIS A 93 -8.97 -7.41 1.20
CA HIS A 93 -9.90 -8.39 0.64
C HIS A 93 -11.06 -8.70 1.58
N HIS A 94 -10.81 -8.78 2.89
CA HIS A 94 -11.85 -9.02 3.89
C HIS A 94 -12.96 -7.96 3.82
N HIS A 95 -12.60 -6.68 3.71
CA HIS A 95 -13.58 -5.60 3.68
C HIS A 95 -14.14 -5.31 2.28
N LEU A 96 -13.31 -5.36 1.24
CA LEU A 96 -13.64 -4.88 -0.09
C LEU A 96 -14.12 -5.99 -1.04
N GLY A 97 -13.80 -7.25 -0.74
CA GLY A 97 -14.00 -8.38 -1.65
C GLY A 97 -12.78 -8.61 -2.57
N ASN A 98 -12.94 -9.54 -3.51
CA ASN A 98 -11.84 -9.99 -4.38
C ASN A 98 -11.85 -9.34 -5.77
N ASP A 99 -12.91 -8.61 -6.13
CA ASP A 99 -13.07 -8.02 -7.47
C ASP A 99 -12.32 -6.70 -7.65
N VAL A 100 -11.95 -6.02 -6.54
CA VAL A 100 -11.19 -4.77 -6.60
C VAL A 100 -9.74 -5.05 -7.00
N LEU A 101 -9.21 -4.30 -7.97
CA LEU A 101 -7.80 -4.39 -8.32
C LEU A 101 -6.96 -3.69 -7.24
N LEU A 102 -6.24 -4.51 -6.47
CA LEU A 102 -5.25 -4.04 -5.50
C LEU A 102 -3.87 -3.97 -6.15
N PHE A 103 -3.11 -2.92 -5.86
CA PHE A 103 -1.79 -2.70 -6.45
C PHE A 103 -0.79 -2.13 -5.43
N THR A 104 0.50 -2.22 -5.73
CA THR A 104 1.58 -1.53 -5.00
C THR A 104 2.29 -0.56 -5.93
N THR A 105 2.98 0.43 -5.36
CA THR A 105 3.82 1.38 -6.10
C THR A 105 5.16 1.45 -5.40
N ASP A 106 6.24 1.27 -6.17
CA ASP A 106 7.62 1.38 -5.72
C ASP A 106 8.47 2.07 -6.79
N GLY A 107 9.64 2.59 -6.42
CA GLY A 107 10.56 3.16 -7.40
C GLY A 107 10.95 2.15 -8.48
N ALA A 108 11.14 2.61 -9.72
CA ALA A 108 11.51 1.77 -10.87
C ALA A 108 12.96 1.21 -10.82
N ASN A 109 13.28 0.44 -9.78
CA ASN A 109 14.53 -0.27 -9.56
C ASN A 109 14.27 -1.64 -8.91
N GLU A 110 15.01 -2.68 -9.31
CA GLU A 110 14.88 -4.03 -8.75
C GLU A 110 15.00 -4.06 -7.21
N LYS A 111 15.84 -3.20 -6.64
CA LYS A 111 16.03 -3.14 -5.18
C LYS A 111 14.79 -2.69 -4.42
N PHE A 112 14.00 -1.78 -5.01
CA PHE A 112 12.76 -1.33 -4.39
C PHE A 112 11.68 -2.40 -4.57
N LEU A 113 11.50 -2.90 -5.79
CA LEU A 113 10.52 -3.97 -6.04
C LEU A 113 10.77 -5.25 -5.24
N GLN A 114 12.03 -5.54 -4.89
CA GLN A 114 12.39 -6.70 -4.06
C GLN A 114 11.52 -6.75 -2.80
N CYS A 115 11.45 -5.68 -2.02
CA CYS A 115 10.69 -5.65 -0.77
C CYS A 115 9.27 -5.07 -0.91
N GLY A 116 8.97 -4.36 -2.01
CA GLY A 116 7.69 -3.68 -2.21
C GLY A 116 6.63 -4.47 -2.96
N ALA A 117 7.02 -5.42 -3.81
CA ALA A 117 6.09 -6.25 -4.56
C ALA A 117 5.60 -7.45 -3.73
N LEU A 118 4.33 -7.84 -3.93
CA LEU A 118 3.73 -9.02 -3.29
C LEU A 118 2.81 -9.75 -4.27
N GLN A 119 2.92 -11.08 -4.32
CA GLN A 119 2.03 -11.92 -5.12
C GLN A 119 0.55 -11.63 -4.79
N GLY A 120 -0.26 -11.42 -5.84
CA GLY A 120 -1.68 -11.12 -5.73
C GLY A 120 -1.99 -9.63 -5.53
N LEU A 121 -0.98 -8.76 -5.47
CA LEU A 121 -1.09 -7.32 -5.67
C LEU A 121 -0.42 -6.97 -7.00
N TYR A 122 -1.07 -6.16 -7.84
CA TYR A 122 -0.46 -5.74 -9.11
C TYR A 122 0.70 -4.78 -8.85
N ALA A 123 1.92 -5.13 -9.27
CA ALA A 123 3.09 -4.28 -9.06
C ALA A 123 3.11 -3.11 -10.06
N THR A 124 3.25 -1.88 -9.55
CA THR A 124 3.45 -0.67 -10.36
C THR A 124 4.72 0.04 -9.97
N VAL A 125 5.25 0.87 -10.87
CA VAL A 125 6.45 1.66 -10.62
C VAL A 125 6.19 3.16 -10.73
N ASP A 126 6.89 3.95 -9.93
CA ASP A 126 7.01 5.38 -10.13
C ASP A 126 8.41 5.80 -10.59
N PHE A 127 8.47 6.97 -11.23
CA PHE A 127 9.69 7.61 -11.68
C PHE A 127 9.43 9.06 -12.10
N GLY A 128 10.45 9.91 -11.94
CA GLY A 128 10.40 11.32 -12.33
C GLY A 128 10.71 11.57 -13.82
N PRO A 129 10.65 12.84 -14.27
CA PRO A 129 10.84 13.21 -15.67
C PRO A 129 12.25 12.95 -16.22
N GLY A 130 13.24 12.73 -15.35
CA GLY A 130 14.62 12.40 -15.74
C GLY A 130 14.88 10.91 -15.97
N ALA A 131 13.89 10.05 -15.77
CA ALA A 131 14.07 8.61 -15.89
C ALA A 131 14.05 8.11 -17.34
N ASN A 132 14.80 7.04 -17.61
CA ASN A 132 14.65 6.30 -18.86
C ASN A 132 13.37 5.47 -18.80
N ILE A 133 12.34 5.93 -19.52
CA ILE A 133 10.99 5.33 -19.54
C ILE A 133 11.02 3.84 -19.90
N THR A 134 11.80 3.47 -20.91
CA THR A 134 11.92 2.07 -21.35
C THR A 134 12.52 1.20 -20.25
N ALA A 135 13.59 1.68 -19.61
CA ALA A 135 14.22 0.95 -18.51
C ALA A 135 13.27 0.82 -17.31
N ALA A 136 12.53 1.87 -16.97
CA ALA A 136 11.59 1.85 -15.86
C ALA A 136 10.48 0.78 -16.05
N PHE A 137 9.87 0.73 -17.24
CA PHE A 137 8.85 -0.30 -17.52
C PHE A 137 9.43 -1.70 -17.70
N GLN A 138 10.67 -1.84 -18.16
CA GLN A 138 11.36 -3.14 -18.15
C GLN A 138 11.55 -3.69 -16.74
N ILE A 139 11.77 -2.82 -15.75
CA ILE A 139 11.88 -3.21 -14.35
C ILE A 139 10.52 -3.69 -13.82
N GLN A 140 9.43 -2.94 -14.07
CA GLN A 140 8.08 -3.37 -13.68
C GLN A 140 7.67 -4.73 -14.30
N ARG A 141 8.05 -4.98 -15.56
CA ARG A 141 7.75 -6.25 -16.26
C ARG A 141 8.43 -7.48 -15.64
N LYS A 142 9.43 -7.30 -14.78
CA LYS A 142 10.10 -8.41 -14.07
C LYS A 142 9.39 -8.80 -12.78
N SER A 143 8.48 -7.97 -12.28
CA SER A 143 7.70 -8.22 -11.06
C SER A 143 6.31 -8.81 -11.33
N GLU A 144 5.92 -8.96 -12.60
CA GLU A 144 4.77 -9.74 -13.05
C GLU A 144 5.15 -11.22 -13.19
#